data_AF-A0A945XDT5-F1
#
_entry.id   AF-A0A945XDT5-F1
#
_cell.length_a   1.000
_cell.length_b   1.000
_cell.length_c   1.000
_cell.angle_alpha   90.00
_cell.angle_beta   90.00
_cell.angle_gamma   90.00
#
_symmetry.space_group_name_H-M   'P 1'
#
loop_
_entity.id
_entity.type
_entity.pdbx_description
1 polymer ?
#
loop_
_entity_poly.entity_id
_entity_poly.type
_entity_poly.pdbx_seq_one_letter_code
_entity_poly.pdbx_strand_id
1 'polypeptide(L)' 'SVKTRDARTGRNPRTGESVHVAKKSVPFFKSGKDLRDRLNDRK' A
#
# COMPACT_ATOMS: atom_id res chain seq x y z
N SER A 1 2.06 10.07 7.08
CA SER A 1 1.15 9.26 7.92
C SER A 1 1.62 7.81 7.88
N VAL A 2 1.16 6.94 8.77
CA VAL A 2 1.55 5.52 8.82
C VAL A 2 0.29 4.67 8.70
N LYS A 3 0.35 3.60 7.90
CA LYS A 3 -0.70 2.57 7.84
C LYS A 3 -0.18 1.26 8.41
N THR A 4 -0.99 0.64 9.26
CA THR A 4 -0.74 -0.70 9.76
C THR A 4 -1.16 -1.73 8.71
N ARG A 5 -0.31 -2.71 8.46
CA ARG A 5 -0.60 -3.88 7.63
C ARG A 5 -0.51 -5.12 8.51
N ASP A 6 -1.61 -5.88 8.58
CA ASP A 6 -1.66 -7.11 9.35
C ASP A 6 -0.83 -8.23 8.72
N ALA A 7 -0.51 -9.24 9.53
CA ALA A 7 0.19 -10.42 9.07
C ALA A 7 -0.66 -11.18 8.05
N ARG A 8 -0.02 -11.75 7.03
CA ARG A 8 -0.70 -12.50 5.97
C ARG A 8 0.21 -13.53 5.31
N THR A 9 -0.39 -14.47 4.60
CA THR A 9 0.34 -15.38 3.71
C THR A 9 0.44 -14.75 2.32
N GLY A 10 1.66 -14.57 1.83
CA GLY A 10 1.96 -14.16 0.46
C GLY A 10 2.43 -15.34 -0.40
N ARG A 11 2.84 -15.03 -1.64
CA ARG A 11 3.50 -15.99 -2.54
C ARG A 11 4.80 -15.41 -3.08
N ASN A 12 5.81 -16.26 -3.23
CA ASN A 12 7.02 -15.91 -3.95
C ASN A 12 6.68 -15.72 -5.44
N PRO A 13 6.90 -14.52 -6.03
CA PRO A 13 6.54 -14.27 -7.44
C PRO A 13 7.36 -15.10 -8.44
N ARG A 14 8.48 -15.71 -8.02
CA ARG A 14 9.31 -16.58 -8.86
C ARG A 14 8.89 -18.04 -8.83
N THR A 15 8.51 -18.58 -7.67
CA THR A 15 8.25 -20.03 -7.48
C THR A 15 6.78 -20.36 -7.19
N GLY A 16 5.98 -19.38 -6.79
CA GLY A 16 4.59 -19.57 -6.37
C GLY A 16 4.42 -20.17 -4.97
N GLU A 17 5.52 -20.49 -4.28
CA GLU A 17 5.49 -21.03 -2.91
C GLU A 17 4.91 -20.00 -1.92
N SER A 18 4.21 -20.52 -0.91
CA SER A 18 3.62 -19.70 0.16
C SER A 18 4.70 -19.17 1.11
N VAL A 19 4.61 -17.89 1.46
CA VAL A 19 5.56 -17.23 2.38
C VAL A 19 4.79 -16.46 3.44
N HIS A 20 5.17 -16.59 4.71
CA HIS A 20 4.60 -15.81 5.80
C HIS A 20 5.12 -14.37 5.78
N VAL A 21 4.22 -13.39 5.86
CA VAL A 21 4.54 -11.97 5.95
C VAL A 21 4.05 -11.43 7.28
N ALA A 22 4.98 -11.01 8.13
CA ALA A 22 4.69 -10.45 9.44
C ALA A 22 3.96 -9.10 9.35
N LYS A 23 3.25 -8.74 10.44
CA LYS A 23 2.63 -7.43 10.62
C LYS A 23 3.69 -6.33 10.55
N LYS A 24 3.38 -5.21 9.91
CA LYS A 24 4.27 -4.05 9.85
C LYS A 24 3.54 -2.73 9.68
N SER A 25 4.21 -1.66 10.09
CA SER A 25 3.82 -0.29 9.83
C SER A 25 4.49 0.20 8.55
N VAL A 26 3.72 0.77 7.62
CA VAL A 26 4.26 1.30 6.37
C VAL A 26 4.00 2.81 6.26
N PRO A 27 4.97 3.60 5.77
CA PRO A 27 4.71 4.99 5.42
C PRO A 27 3.55 5.09 4.42
N PHE A 28 2.68 6.06 4.65
CA PHE A 28 1.54 6.33 3.80
C PHE A 28 1.38 7.84 3.56
N PHE A 29 1.19 8.16 2.29
CA PHE A 29 0.87 9.50 1.83
C PHE A 29 -0.64 9.61 1.56
N LYS A 30 -1.25 10.68 2.08
CA LYS A 30 -2.60 11.09 1.71
C LYS A 30 -2.48 12.41 0.97
N SER A 31 -2.90 12.43 -0.30
CA SER A 31 -2.93 13.66 -1.07
C SER A 31 -3.88 14.67 -0.44
N GLY A 32 -3.43 15.92 -0.33
CA GLY A 32 -4.27 17.06 0.03
C GLY A 32 -5.29 17.37 -1.07
N LYS A 33 -6.23 18.27 -0.77
CA LYS A 33 -7.29 18.68 -1.71
C LYS A 33 -6.70 19.22 -3.02
N ASP A 34 -5.84 20.23 -2.94
CA ASP A 34 -5.26 20.90 -4.11
C ASP A 34 -4.53 19.94 -5.06
N LEU A 35 -3.65 19.07 -4.55
CA LEU A 35 -2.97 18.06 -5.38
C LEU A 35 -3.95 17.07 -6.02
N ARG A 36 -5.00 16.68 -5.30
CA ARG A 36 -6.01 15.74 -5.79
C ARG A 36 -6.84 16.38 -6.90
N ASP A 37 -7.26 17.62 -6.72
CA ASP A 37 -8.08 18.34 -7.70
C ASP A 37 -7.29 18.54 -8.99
N ARG A 38 -6.04 19.04 -8.91
CA ARG A 38 -5.17 19.25 -10.09
C ARG A 38 -4.94 17.99 -10.94
N LEU A 39 -4.85 16.83 -10.31
CA LEU A 39 -4.54 15.57 -11.00
C LEU A 39 -5.77 14.79 -11.47
N ASN A 40 -6.93 14.98 -10.83
CA ASN A 40 -8.13 14.17 -11.10
C ASN A 40 -9.29 14.97 -11.72
N ASP A 41 -9.28 16.30 -11.69
CA ASP A 41 -10.27 17.07 -12.45
C ASP A 41 -10.04 16.87 -13.95
N ARG A 42 -10.94 16.09 -14.56
CA ARG A 42 -11.13 16.10 -16.01
C ARG A 42 -11.96 17.33 -16.34
N LYS A 43 -11.30 18.40 -16.77
CA LYS A 43 -11.93 19.29 -17.75
C LYS A 43 -11.96 18.60 -19.11
#